data_AF-A0A1Y6FTZ0-F1
#
_entry.id   AF-A0A1Y6FTZ0-F1
#
_cell.length_a   1.000
_cell.length_b   1.000
_cell.length_c   1.000
_cell.angle_alpha   90.00
_cell.angle_beta   90.00
_cell.angle_gamma   90.00
#
_symmetry.space_group_name_H-M   'P 1'
#
loop_
_entity.id
_entity.type
_entity.pdbx_description
1 polymer ?
#
loop_
_entity_poly.entity_id
_entity_poly.type
_entity_poly.pdbx_seq_one_letter_code
_entity_poly.pdbx_strand_id
1 'polypeptide(L)' 'MKKKLSSRKFLVTIAGVITVVANDYFNLKLDNNTVLSLVSLVAAYVLGQAHVDAKNAHKGEGK' A
#
# COMPACT_ATOMS: atom_id res chain seq x y z
N MET A 1 -2.36 17.68 9.55
CA MET A 1 -1.97 17.17 8.21
C MET A 1 -0.73 16.28 8.20
N LYS A 2 0.34 16.54 8.99
CA LYS A 2 1.58 15.72 9.00
C LYS A 2 1.41 14.24 9.37
N LYS A 3 0.41 13.87 10.18
CA LYS A 3 0.19 12.47 10.64
C LYS A 3 -0.47 11.56 9.60
N LYS A 4 -1.24 12.11 8.64
CA LYS A 4 -1.90 11.34 7.56
C LYS A 4 -0.92 10.97 6.44
N LEU A 5 0.03 11.85 6.12
CA LEU A 5 1.05 11.61 5.09
C LEU A 5 2.20 10.71 5.58
N SER A 6 2.38 10.58 6.89
CA SER A 6 3.30 9.61 7.52
C SER A 6 2.58 8.33 7.97
N SER A 7 1.46 7.99 7.33
CA SER A 7 0.84 6.68 7.53
C SER A 7 1.65 5.67 6.74
N ARG A 8 2.26 4.68 7.41
CA ARG A 8 3.11 3.64 6.77
C ARG A 8 2.42 2.99 5.56
N LYS A 9 1.08 2.93 5.60
CA LYS A 9 0.19 2.46 4.51
C LYS A 9 0.34 3.29 3.23
N PHE A 10 0.41 4.61 3.37
CA PHE A 10 0.61 5.54 2.26
C PHE A 10 2.01 5.41 1.68
N LEU A 11 3.03 5.26 2.54
CA LEU A 11 4.42 5.06 2.10
C LEU A 11 4.63 3.74 1.37
N VAL A 12 4.03 2.62 1.83
CA VAL A 12 4.11 1.32 1.14
C VAL A 12 3.39 1.35 -0.20
N THR A 13 2.23 2.01 -0.28
CA THR A 13 1.49 2.16 -1.54
C THR A 13 2.29 2.99 -2.55
N ILE A 14 2.83 4.13 -2.11
CA ILE A 14 3.69 4.98 -2.94
C ILE A 14 4.95 4.23 -3.37
N ALA A 15 5.61 3.51 -2.46
CA ALA A 15 6.78 2.71 -2.78
C ALA A 15 6.46 1.65 -3.84
N GLY A 16 5.33 0.95 -3.73
CA GLY A 16 4.87 0.00 -4.74
C GLY A 16 4.65 0.63 -6.11
N VAL A 17 3.95 1.77 -6.17
CA VAL A 17 3.74 2.51 -7.42
C VAL A 17 5.06 3.00 -8.01
N ILE A 18 5.97 3.54 -7.18
CA ILE A 18 7.30 3.96 -7.61
C ILE A 18 8.10 2.78 -8.16
N THR A 19 8.03 1.59 -7.55
CA THR A 19 8.72 0.40 -8.06
C THR A 19 8.20 -0.01 -9.44
N VAL A 20 6.88 0.05 -9.67
CA VAL A 20 6.30 -0.26 -10.99
C VAL A 20 6.73 0.78 -12.03
N VAL A 21 6.63 2.08 -11.70
CA VAL A 21 7.03 3.17 -12.61
C VAL A 21 8.53 3.15 -12.88
N ALA A 22 9.36 2.90 -11.87
CA ALA A 22 10.81 2.77 -12.04
C ALA A 22 11.16 1.55 -12.90
N ASN A 23 10.42 0.46 -12.78
CA ASN A 23 10.63 -0.73 -13.61
C ASN A 23 10.36 -0.47 -15.10
N ASP A 24 9.28 0.27 -15.43
CA ASP A 24 9.01 0.72 -16.80
C ASP A 24 10.04 1.73 -17.30
N TYR A 25 10.46 2.69 -16.45
CA TYR A 25 11.39 3.76 -16.84
C TYR A 25 12.83 3.26 -17.01
N PHE A 26 13.28 2.32 -16.17
CA PHE A 26 14.61 1.72 -16.25
C PHE A 26 14.66 0.48 -17.16
N ASN A 27 13.55 0.11 -17.83
CA ASN A 27 13.44 -1.07 -18.70
C ASN A 27 13.94 -2.35 -18.00
N LEU A 28 13.62 -2.51 -16.72
CA LEU A 28 14.12 -3.58 -15.86
C LEU A 28 13.57 -4.97 -16.25
N LYS A 29 12.72 -5.05 -17.28
CA LYS A 29 12.11 -6.28 -17.83
C LYS A 29 11.50 -7.20 -16.77
N LEU A 30 10.97 -6.65 -15.66
CA LEU A 30 10.24 -7.51 -14.73
C LEU A 30 8.99 -8.02 -15.44
N ASP A 31 8.83 -9.33 -15.41
CA ASP A 31 7.67 -10.01 -16.00
C ASP A 31 6.37 -9.43 -15.44
N ASN A 32 5.33 -9.36 -16.27
CA ASN A 32 4.04 -8.79 -15.89
C ASN A 32 3.47 -9.51 -14.66
N ASN A 33 3.73 -10.82 -14.51
CA ASN A 33 3.32 -11.57 -13.31
C ASN A 33 3.99 -11.04 -12.04
N THR A 34 5.25 -10.62 -12.11
CA THR A 34 5.99 -10.05 -10.96
C THR A 34 5.41 -8.69 -10.56
N VAL A 35 5.11 -7.84 -11.55
CA VAL A 35 4.46 -6.54 -11.31
C VAL A 35 3.09 -6.74 -10.67
N LEU A 36 2.29 -7.65 -11.22
CA LEU A 36 0.94 -7.93 -10.73
C LEU A 36 0.97 -8.55 -9.34
N SER A 37 1.97 -9.39 -9.05
CA SER A 37 2.21 -9.98 -7.72
C SER A 37 2.57 -8.91 -6.68
N LEU A 38 3.43 -7.94 -7.05
CA LEU A 38 3.77 -6.82 -6.17
C LEU A 38 2.57 -5.91 -5.91
N VAL A 39 1.82 -5.56 -6.95
CA VAL A 39 0.62 -4.72 -6.83
C VAL A 39 -0.44 -5.40 -5.96
N SER A 40 -0.69 -6.70 -6.18
CA SER A 40 -1.67 -7.46 -5.38
C SER A 40 -1.23 -7.63 -3.92
N LEU A 41 0.06 -7.84 -3.66
CA LEU A 41 0.62 -7.86 -2.29
C LEU A 41 0.39 -6.52 -1.57
N VAL A 42 0.68 -5.41 -2.25
CA VAL A 42 0.48 -4.05 -1.71
C VAL A 42 -1.00 -3.78 -1.47
N ALA A 43 -1.87 -4.14 -2.43
CA ALA A 43 -3.32 -3.99 -2.31
C ALA A 43 -3.86 -4.78 -1.09
N ALA A 44 -3.45 -6.03 -0.92
CA ALA A 44 -3.85 -6.86 0.22
C ALA A 44 -3.40 -6.25 1.57
N TYR A 45 -2.17 -5.73 1.63
CA TYR A 45 -1.67 -5.05 2.84
C TYR A 45 -2.48 -3.80 3.18
N VAL A 46 -2.77 -2.96 2.19
CA VAL A 46 -3.54 -1.72 2.37
C VAL A 46 -4.97 -2.03 2.82
N LEU A 47 -5.64 -2.99 2.16
CA LEU A 47 -7.00 -3.40 2.51
C LEU A 47 -7.07 -4.02 3.91
N GLY A 48 -6.14 -4.91 4.26
CA GLY A 48 -6.08 -5.50 5.60
C GLY A 48 -5.86 -4.45 6.68
N GLN A 49 -4.97 -3.50 6.42
CA GLN A 49 -4.75 -2.37 7.31
C GLN A 49 -5.94 -1.41 7.40
N ALA A 50 -6.70 -1.20 6.31
CA ALA A 50 -7.92 -0.42 6.32
C ALA A 50 -9.03 -1.10 7.15
N HIS A 51 -9.15 -2.43 7.03
CA HIS A 51 -10.10 -3.22 7.82
C HIS A 51 -9.78 -3.16 9.32
N VAL A 52 -8.50 -3.31 9.70
CA VAL A 52 -8.06 -3.21 11.11
C VAL A 52 -8.29 -1.81 11.67
N ASP A 53 -8.00 -0.75 10.89
CA ASP A 53 -8.28 0.62 11.32
C ASP A 53 -9.77 0.86 11.52
N ALA A 54 -10.63 0.40 10.60
CA ALA A 54 -12.08 0.51 10.74
C ALA A 54 -12.59 -0.22 11.99
N LYS A 55 -12.11 -1.46 12.21
CA LYS A 55 -12.46 -2.24 13.41
C LYS A 55 -12.05 -1.54 14.72
N ASN A 56 -10.88 -0.90 14.74
CA ASN A 56 -10.39 -0.19 15.92
C ASN A 56 -11.05 1.17 16.11
N ALA A 57 -11.48 1.84 15.02
CA ALA A 57 -12.26 3.08 15.10
C ALA A 57 -13.60 2.85 15.82
N HIS A 58 -14.29 1.75 15.51
CA HIS A 58 -15.53 1.38 16.21
C HIS A 58 -15.33 0.95 17.67
N LYS A 59 -14.12 0.56 18.08
CA LYS A 59 -13.82 0.18 19.47
C LYS A 59 -13.54 1.40 20.37
N GLY A 60 -13.33 2.59 19.79
CA GLY A 60 -13.03 3.83 20.50
C GLY A 60 -14.25 4.65 20.94
N GLU A 61 -15.44 4.39 20.41
CA GLU A 61 -16.67 5.14 20.72
C GLU A 61 -17.50 4.51 21.85
N GLY A 62 -17.00 3.45 22.48
CA GLY A 62 -17.66 2.73 23.59
C GLY A 62 -17.00 2.91 24.96
N LYS A 63 -16.32 4.04 25.21
CA LYS A 63 -15.80 4.41 26.52
C LYS A 63 -16.10 5.86 26.85
#